data_AF-A0A970ZBU8-F1
#
_entry.id   AF-A0A970ZBU8-F1
#
_cell.length_a   1.000
_cell.length_b   1.000
_cell.length_c   1.000
_cell.angle_alpha   90.00
_cell.angle_beta   90.00
_cell.angle_gamma   90.00
#
_symmetry.space_group_name_H-M   'P 1'
#
loop_
_entity.id
_entity.type
_entity.pdbx_description
1 polymer ?
#
loop_
_entity_poly.entity_id
_entity_poly.type
_entity_poly.pdbx_seq_one_letter_code
_entity_poly.pdbx_strand_id
1 'polypeptide(L)'
;MCDNGTHSHEHSHTHAHEHSHDLGHDHNHDHDNGHCHCHEQSNAQSADENTALLTYMIDHNRHHGEDLHELYHSLEKAGKSSAAALVSEAMHFYNHGNDKLAEALKLLGGE
;
A
#
# COMPACT_ATOMS: atom_id res chain seq x y z
N MET A 1 16.27 -50.81 -50.93
CA MET A 1 16.79 -49.74 -51.82
C MET A 1 15.58 -49.27 -52.62
N CYS A 2 15.07 -48.05 -52.52
CA CYS A 2 15.72 -46.75 -52.42
C CYS A 2 14.90 -45.73 -51.59
N ASP A 3 15.64 -44.87 -50.91
CA ASP A 3 15.39 -43.55 -50.30
C ASP A 3 13.96 -43.00 -50.13
N ASN A 4 13.55 -42.93 -48.86
CA ASN A 4 12.59 -41.94 -48.38
C ASN A 4 13.39 -40.70 -47.93
N GLY A 5 13.63 -39.78 -48.86
CA GLY A 5 14.33 -38.52 -48.59
C GLY A 5 13.49 -37.58 -47.73
N THR A 6 13.72 -37.59 -46.43
CA THR A 6 13.28 -36.53 -45.52
C THR A 6 14.00 -35.25 -45.88
N HIS A 7 13.29 -34.27 -46.45
CA HIS A 7 13.77 -32.90 -46.50
C HIS A 7 13.19 -32.16 -45.29
N SER A 8 14.06 -31.83 -44.34
CA SER A 8 13.74 -30.84 -43.31
C SER A 8 13.94 -29.47 -43.94
N HIS A 9 12.85 -28.73 -44.18
CA HIS A 9 12.97 -27.32 -44.55
C HIS A 9 12.79 -26.49 -43.30
N GLU A 10 13.90 -26.04 -42.72
CA GLU A 10 13.88 -24.99 -41.72
C GLU A 10 13.45 -23.70 -42.41
N HIS A 11 12.29 -23.17 -42.00
CA HIS A 11 11.89 -21.82 -42.35
C HIS A 11 11.99 -20.98 -41.08
N SER A 12 13.14 -20.32 -40.92
CA SER A 12 13.26 -19.22 -39.98
C SER A 12 12.56 -18.01 -40.57
N HIS A 13 11.41 -17.64 -40.01
CA HIS A 13 10.77 -16.37 -40.26
C HIS A 13 10.81 -15.54 -38.99
N THR A 14 11.76 -14.62 -38.93
CA THR A 14 11.74 -13.49 -38.00
C THR A 14 10.66 -12.52 -38.47
N HIS A 15 9.51 -12.55 -37.81
CA HIS A 15 8.53 -11.48 -37.92
C HIS A 15 8.86 -10.42 -36.86
N ALA A 16 9.66 -9.43 -37.24
CA ALA A 16 9.73 -8.17 -36.51
C ALA A 16 8.49 -7.35 -36.91
N HIS A 17 7.45 -7.40 -36.09
CA HIS A 17 6.35 -6.45 -36.22
C HIS A 17 6.78 -5.13 -35.57
N GLU A 18 7.07 -4.15 -36.41
CA GLU A 18 7.19 -2.75 -36.03
C GLU A 18 5.81 -2.26 -35.57
N HIS A 19 5.60 -2.18 -34.26
CA HIS A 19 4.47 -1.46 -33.72
C HIS A 19 4.80 0.04 -33.70
N SER A 20 4.59 0.68 -34.86
CA SER A 20 4.39 2.12 -34.92
C SER A 20 2.99 2.42 -34.40
N HIS A 21 2.89 2.87 -33.15
CA HIS A 21 1.74 3.61 -32.67
C HIS A 21 2.15 5.07 -32.50
N ASP A 22 2.14 5.78 -33.63
CA ASP A 22 1.86 7.20 -33.65
C ASP A 22 0.40 7.38 -33.24
N LEU A 23 0.18 7.61 -31.95
CA LEU A 23 -1.03 8.26 -31.44
C LEU A 23 -0.60 9.10 -30.24
N GLY A 24 -0.12 10.30 -30.56
CA GLY A 24 -0.17 11.41 -29.64
C GLY A 24 -1.61 11.60 -29.19
N HIS A 25 -1.85 11.37 -27.91
CA HIS A 25 -2.76 12.09 -27.03
C HIS A 25 -2.69 11.40 -25.67
N ASP A 26 -1.89 11.97 -24.76
CA ASP A 26 -2.27 11.88 -23.36
C ASP A 26 -2.03 13.22 -22.67
N HIS A 27 -2.96 13.52 -21.79
CA HIS A 27 -3.39 14.84 -21.44
C HIS A 27 -2.37 15.60 -20.60
N ASN A 28 -2.19 16.87 -20.96
CA ASN A 28 -1.66 17.90 -20.09
C ASN A 28 -2.42 17.89 -18.76
N HIS A 29 -1.89 17.20 -17.76
CA HIS A 29 -2.17 17.51 -16.37
C HIS A 29 -1.14 18.52 -15.91
N ASP A 30 -1.41 19.76 -16.30
CA ASP A 30 -1.00 20.94 -15.55
C ASP A 30 -1.56 20.75 -14.13
N HIS A 31 -0.74 20.16 -13.25
CA HIS A 31 -0.93 20.36 -11.83
C HIS A 31 -0.32 21.71 -11.49
N ASP A 32 -1.08 22.76 -11.80
CA ASP A 32 -1.20 23.92 -10.92
C ASP A 32 -1.74 23.46 -9.57
N ASN A 33 -0.97 22.61 -8.89
CA ASN A 33 -1.03 22.51 -7.46
C ASN A 33 -0.05 23.55 -6.96
N GLY A 34 -0.53 24.80 -6.95
CA GLY A 34 -0.07 25.84 -6.06
C GLY A 34 -0.19 25.42 -4.59
N HIS A 35 0.45 24.32 -4.20
CA HIS A 35 0.93 24.10 -2.85
C HIS A 35 2.38 24.56 -2.83
N CYS A 36 2.55 25.88 -2.79
CA CYS A 36 3.78 26.43 -2.26
C CYS A 36 3.83 26.05 -0.77
N HIS A 37 4.45 24.91 -0.47
CA HIS A 37 5.05 24.72 0.84
C HIS A 37 6.27 25.61 0.88
N CYS A 38 6.04 26.92 1.02
CA CYS A 38 7.03 27.84 1.53
C CYS A 38 7.40 27.31 2.91
N HIS A 39 8.45 26.50 2.97
CA HIS A 39 9.14 26.07 4.17
C HIS A 39 9.83 27.30 4.80
N GLU A 40 9.03 28.28 5.23
CA GLU A 40 9.49 29.12 6.32
C GLU A 40 9.45 28.26 7.57
N GLN A 41 10.64 28.10 8.12
CA GLN A 41 10.99 27.23 9.22
C GLN A 41 10.22 27.62 10.48
N SER A 42 9.03 27.06 10.65
CA SER A 42 8.43 26.81 11.96
C SER A 42 8.32 25.31 12.09
N ASN A 43 9.24 24.72 12.85
CA ASN A 43 9.34 23.28 13.11
C ASN A 43 8.21 22.77 14.05
N ALA A 44 7.05 23.41 13.98
CA ALA A 44 5.85 23.13 14.74
C ALA A 44 4.72 22.90 13.75
N GLN A 45 4.34 21.62 13.58
CA GLN A 45 3.07 21.27 12.96
C GLN A 45 1.96 22.07 13.64
N SER A 46 1.06 22.64 12.86
CA SER A 46 -0.09 23.38 13.40
C SER A 46 -0.95 22.46 14.28
N ALA A 47 -1.70 23.04 15.22
CA ALA A 47 -2.59 22.28 16.09
C ALA A 47 -3.60 21.45 15.28
N ASP A 48 -4.06 21.98 14.15
CA ASP A 48 -4.99 21.32 13.23
C ASP A 48 -4.33 20.13 12.52
N GLU A 49 -3.09 20.27 12.05
CA GLU A 49 -2.33 19.16 11.44
C GLU A 49 -2.07 18.03 12.45
N ASN A 50 -1.76 18.37 13.70
CA ASN A 50 -1.56 17.36 14.76
C ASN A 50 -2.84 16.61 15.08
N THR A 51 -3.97 17.31 15.17
CA THR A 51 -5.30 16.73 15.42
C THR A 51 -5.72 15.81 14.27
N ALA A 52 -5.52 16.25 13.02
CA ALA A 52 -5.81 15.45 11.84
C ALA A 52 -4.94 14.19 11.80
N LEU A 53 -3.63 14.32 12.08
CA LEU A 53 -2.72 13.19 12.09
C LEU A 53 -3.08 12.16 13.17
N LEU A 54 -3.38 12.58 14.40
CA LEU A 54 -3.77 11.67 15.48
C LEU A 54 -5.07 10.92 15.15
N THR A 55 -6.06 11.63 14.61
CA THR A 55 -7.33 11.02 14.17
C THR A 55 -7.08 9.96 13.09
N TYR A 56 -6.25 10.30 12.10
CA TYR A 56 -5.85 9.37 11.05
C TYR A 56 -5.11 8.15 11.60
N MET A 57 -4.15 8.34 12.51
CA MET A 57 -3.39 7.23 13.11
C MET A 57 -4.27 6.25 13.89
N ILE A 58 -5.28 6.75 14.62
CA ILE A 58 -6.24 5.89 15.33
C ILE A 58 -7.02 5.02 14.35
N ASP A 59 -7.56 5.63 13.29
CA ASP A 59 -8.33 4.91 12.27
C ASP A 59 -7.46 3.89 11.52
N HIS A 60 -6.24 4.29 11.15
CA HIS A 60 -5.26 3.45 10.49
C HIS A 60 -4.91 2.20 11.31
N ASN A 61 -4.65 2.37 12.61
CA ASN A 61 -4.37 1.26 13.51
C ASN A 61 -5.57 0.32 13.68
N ARG A 62 -6.81 0.86 13.67
CA ARG A 62 -8.03 0.03 13.71
C ARG A 62 -8.12 -0.84 12.47
N HIS A 63 -7.89 -0.27 11.30
CA HIS A 63 -7.89 -1.02 10.04
C HIS A 63 -6.82 -2.11 10.02
N HIS A 64 -5.60 -1.80 10.48
CA HIS A 64 -4.57 -2.83 10.66
C HIS A 64 -4.99 -3.95 11.63
N GLY A 65 -5.71 -3.62 12.71
CA GLY A 65 -6.29 -4.62 13.61
C GLY A 65 -7.27 -5.55 12.91
N GLU A 66 -8.11 -5.02 12.01
CA GLU A 66 -9.06 -5.81 11.22
C GLU A 66 -8.35 -6.77 10.25
N ASP A 67 -7.35 -6.26 9.50
CA ASP A 67 -6.54 -7.09 8.59
C ASP A 67 -5.80 -8.21 9.34
N LEU A 68 -5.24 -7.89 10.51
CA LEU A 68 -4.54 -8.86 11.34
C LEU A 68 -5.48 -9.90 11.95
N HIS A 69 -6.75 -9.56 12.17
CA HIS A 69 -7.73 -10.53 12.65
C HIS A 69 -8.00 -11.63 11.61
N GLU A 70 -8.05 -11.29 10.32
CA GLU A 70 -8.13 -12.29 9.24
C GLU A 70 -6.88 -13.17 9.19
N LEU A 71 -5.69 -12.56 9.31
CA LEU A 71 -4.42 -13.28 9.36
C LEU A 71 -4.35 -14.23 10.57
N TYR A 72 -4.80 -13.80 11.74
CA TYR A 72 -4.87 -14.61 12.95
C TYR A 72 -5.64 -15.92 12.70
N HIS A 73 -6.85 -15.84 12.13
CA HIS A 73 -7.66 -17.03 11.83
C HIS A 73 -7.00 -17.94 10.79
N SER A 74 -6.30 -17.37 9.81
CA SER A 74 -5.53 -18.14 8.83
C SER A 74 -4.40 -18.93 9.49
N LEU A 75 -3.67 -18.31 10.43
CA LEU A 75 -2.58 -18.94 11.17
C LEU A 75 -3.08 -20.05 12.11
N GLU A 76 -4.20 -19.83 12.80
CA GLU A 76 -4.85 -20.85 13.64
C GLU A 76 -5.27 -22.07 12.82
N LYS A 77 -5.92 -21.86 11.68
CA LYS A 77 -6.29 -22.94 10.75
C LYS A 77 -5.09 -23.71 10.21
N ALA A 78 -3.95 -23.05 10.05
CA ALA A 78 -2.69 -23.66 9.63
C ALA A 78 -1.92 -24.34 10.78
N GLY A 79 -2.44 -24.36 12.01
CA GLY A 79 -1.79 -24.94 13.19
C GLY A 79 -0.57 -24.15 13.69
N LYS A 80 -0.45 -22.87 13.30
CA LYS A 80 0.68 -22.00 13.65
C LYS A 80 0.37 -21.16 14.90
N SER A 81 -0.03 -21.80 15.99
CA SER A 81 -0.59 -21.10 17.16
C SER A 81 0.36 -20.10 17.82
N SER A 82 1.67 -20.36 17.83
CA SER A 82 2.64 -19.39 18.35
C SER A 82 2.69 -18.10 17.51
N ALA A 83 2.57 -18.20 16.18
CA ALA A 83 2.52 -17.03 15.31
C ALA A 83 1.17 -16.30 15.46
N ALA A 84 0.07 -17.04 15.55
CA ALA A 84 -1.25 -16.46 15.80
C ALA A 84 -1.30 -15.69 17.13
N ALA A 85 -0.68 -16.24 18.19
CA ALA A 85 -0.59 -15.57 19.50
C ALA A 85 0.13 -14.21 19.41
N LEU A 86 1.24 -14.13 18.69
CA LEU A 86 1.97 -12.87 18.47
C LEU A 86 1.16 -11.85 17.65
N VAL A 87 0.40 -12.32 16.64
CA VAL A 87 -0.50 -11.44 15.87
C VAL A 87 -1.63 -10.91 16.77
N SER A 88 -2.19 -11.77 17.61
CA SER A 88 -3.18 -11.35 18.62
C SER A 88 -2.62 -10.30 19.56
N GLU A 89 -1.39 -10.49 20.04
CA GLU A 89 -0.70 -9.54 20.90
C GLU A 89 -0.46 -8.19 20.20
N ALA A 90 -0.07 -8.20 18.92
CA ALA A 90 0.05 -6.98 18.12
C ALA A 90 -1.29 -6.22 18.01
N MET A 91 -2.40 -6.92 17.78
CA MET A 91 -3.74 -6.30 17.79
C MET A 91 -4.07 -5.65 19.14
N HIS A 92 -3.70 -6.30 20.26
CA HIS A 92 -3.86 -5.70 21.59
C HIS A 92 -3.03 -4.43 21.77
N PHE A 93 -1.79 -4.40 21.25
CA PHE A 93 -0.97 -3.19 21.30
C PHE A 93 -1.51 -2.06 20.43
N TYR A 94 -2.11 -2.35 19.27
CA TYR A 94 -2.81 -1.30 18.49
C TYR A 94 -3.98 -0.72 19.26
N ASN A 95 -4.81 -1.54 19.89
CA ASN A 95 -5.93 -1.05 20.70
C ASN A 95 -5.45 -0.18 21.87
N HIS A 96 -4.43 -0.64 22.61
CA HIS A 96 -3.84 0.15 23.69
C HIS A 96 -3.22 1.46 23.18
N GLY A 97 -2.50 1.39 22.06
CA GLY A 97 -1.93 2.56 21.40
C GLY A 97 -3.02 3.57 21.03
N ASN A 98 -4.15 3.10 20.49
CA ASN A 98 -5.28 3.93 20.13
C ASN A 98 -5.92 4.61 21.33
N ASP A 99 -6.00 3.96 22.49
CA ASP A 99 -6.47 4.60 23.73
C ASP A 99 -5.57 5.80 24.10
N LYS A 100 -4.24 5.64 23.94
CA LYS A 100 -3.27 6.70 24.21
C LYS A 100 -3.29 7.82 23.18
N LEU A 101 -3.46 7.48 21.90
CA LEU A 101 -3.63 8.49 20.85
C LEU A 101 -4.93 9.27 21.04
N ALA A 102 -6.01 8.63 21.46
CA ALA A 102 -7.28 9.28 21.76
C ALA A 102 -7.17 10.19 23.00
N GLU A 103 -6.42 9.78 24.03
CA GLU A 103 -6.10 10.63 25.18
C GLU A 103 -5.30 11.87 24.75
N ALA A 104 -4.30 11.70 23.88
CA ALA A 104 -3.53 12.81 23.31
C ALA A 104 -4.41 13.76 22.49
N LEU A 105 -5.31 13.23 21.65
CA LEU A 105 -6.24 14.00 20.83
C LEU A 105 -7.14 14.91 21.69
N LYS A 106 -7.66 14.39 22.81
CA LYS A 106 -8.47 15.16 23.77
C LYS A 106 -7.68 16.30 24.40
N LEU A 107 -6.39 16.09 24.71
CA LEU A 107 -5.53 17.13 25.27
C LEU A 107 -5.24 18.26 24.28
N LEU A 108 -5.32 18.00 22.97
CA LEU A 108 -5.20 19.02 21.92
C LEU A 108 -6.50 19.79 21.67
N GLY A 109 -7.61 19.42 22.33
CA GLY A 109 -8.91 20.06 22.14
C GLY A 109 -9.80 19.41 21.08
N GLY A 110 -9.51 18.18 20.65
CA GLY A 110 -10.43 17.39 19.84
C GLY A 110 -11.61 16.88 20.69
N GLU A 111 -12.80 17.45 20.48
CA GLU A 111 -14.08 16.97 21.04
C GLU A 111 -14.56 15.68 20.36
#